data_AF-A0A8W8IHG8-F1
#
_entry.id   AF-A0A8W8IHG8-F1
#
_cell.length_a   1.000
_cell.length_b   1.000
_cell.length_c   1.000
_cell.angle_alpha   90.00
_cell.angle_beta   90.00
_cell.angle_gamma   90.00
#
_symmetry.space_group_name_H-M   'P 1'
#
loop_
_entity.id
_entity.type
_entity.pdbx_description
1 polymer ?
#
loop_
_entity_poly.entity_id
_entity_poly.type
_entity_poly.pdbx_seq_one_letter_code
_entity_poly.pdbx_strand_id
1 'polypeptide(L)'
;FVVSNTTGFTEQVVNQEVEYTQEFIKKAPNNESAWNYLKGVLMDFELHKYPGLLDFCQQLYDERYRSPYLIACMIDTYEEMLEQNCGEQREVLEKAVSLCRSLAEEYDTIRSEYWNFLSRILSSKYGSENAVQTSS
;
A
#
# COMPACT_ATOMS: atom_id res chain seq x y z
N PHE A 1 6.25 14.02 17.39
CA PHE A 1 5.18 13.62 18.32
C PHE A 1 5.71 12.45 19.12
N VAL A 2 5.94 12.64 20.41
CA VAL A 2 6.39 11.57 21.33
C VAL A 2 5.22 11.31 22.25
N VAL A 3 4.58 10.15 22.10
CA VAL A 3 3.54 9.72 23.04
C VAL A 3 4.26 9.20 24.29
N SER A 4 4.61 10.12 25.19
CA SER A 4 5.18 9.81 26.49
C SER A 4 4.06 9.53 27.48
N ASN A 5 3.55 8.28 27.44
CA ASN A 5 2.80 7.52 28.45
C ASN A 5 1.90 6.52 27.72
N THR A 6 2.37 5.31 27.43
CA THR A 6 1.53 4.33 26.71
C THR A 6 1.43 3.04 27.50
N THR A 7 0.25 2.78 28.06
CA THR A 7 -0.41 1.49 27.81
C THR A 7 -0.18 1.15 26.34
N GLY A 8 0.46 0.01 26.01
CA GLY A 8 0.96 -0.29 24.65
C GLY A 8 -0.06 -0.09 23.53
N PHE A 9 0.37 -0.23 22.27
CA PHE A 9 -0.51 -0.19 21.09
C PHE A 9 -1.54 -1.33 21.15
N THR A 10 -2.62 -1.12 21.90
CA THR A 10 -3.79 -1.98 21.85
C THR A 10 -4.49 -1.76 20.52
N GLU A 11 -5.24 -2.75 20.05
CA GLU A 11 -6.04 -2.63 18.81
C GLU A 11 -6.93 -1.38 18.81
N GLN A 12 -7.46 -1.01 19.99
CA GLN A 12 -8.30 0.19 20.16
C GLN A 12 -7.52 1.49 19.88
N VAL A 13 -6.30 1.60 20.40
CA VAL A 13 -5.44 2.78 20.17
C VAL A 13 -5.04 2.85 18.70
N VAL A 14 -4.70 1.71 18.09
CA VAL A 14 -4.32 1.63 16.67
C VAL A 14 -5.48 2.11 15.78
N ASN A 15 -6.70 1.66 16.04
CA ASN A 15 -7.86 2.12 15.27
C ASN A 15 -8.08 3.63 15.39
N GLN A 16 -7.96 4.20 16.59
CA GLN A 16 -8.07 5.65 16.80
C GLN A 16 -6.99 6.43 16.06
N GLU A 17 -5.74 5.96 16.10
CA GLU A 17 -4.63 6.60 15.41
C GLU A 17 -4.75 6.49 13.89
N VAL A 18 -5.25 5.36 13.36
CA VAL A 18 -5.52 5.21 11.92
C VAL A 18 -6.62 6.17 11.48
N GLU A 19 -7.78 6.19 12.15
CA GLU A 19 -8.88 7.11 11.83
C GLU A 19 -8.43 8.57 11.88
N TYR A 20 -7.72 8.95 12.95
CA TYR A 20 -7.14 10.28 13.10
C TYR A 20 -6.22 10.62 11.92
N THR A 21 -5.33 9.71 11.54
CA THR A 21 -4.37 9.93 10.46
C THR A 21 -5.04 10.02 9.09
N GLN A 22 -6.06 9.19 8.83
CA GLN A 22 -6.86 9.25 7.60
C GLN A 22 -7.53 10.61 7.42
N GLU A 23 -8.02 11.23 8.50
CA GLU A 23 -8.59 12.58 8.44
C GLU A 23 -7.57 13.66 8.05
N PHE A 24 -6.30 13.51 8.43
CA PHE A 24 -5.22 14.40 7.97
C PHE A 24 -4.81 14.13 6.53
N ILE A 25 -4.77 12.85 6.11
CA ILE A 25 -4.50 12.47 4.73
C ILE A 25 -5.57 13.04 3.80
N LYS A 26 -6.86 12.94 4.13
CA LYS A 26 -7.95 13.54 3.33
C LYS A 26 -7.77 15.04 3.13
N LYS A 27 -7.31 15.77 4.15
CA LYS A 27 -7.06 17.22 4.08
C LYS A 27 -5.83 17.56 3.24
N ALA A 28 -4.79 16.73 3.28
CA ALA A 28 -3.54 16.93 2.56
C ALA A 28 -2.96 15.60 2.04
N PRO A 29 -3.45 15.06 0.91
CA PRO A 29 -3.05 13.73 0.43
C PRO A 29 -1.57 13.62 0.04
N ASN A 30 -0.92 14.75 -0.26
CA ASN A 30 0.51 14.83 -0.57
C ASN A 30 1.40 15.03 0.67
N ASN A 31 0.84 15.05 1.88
CA ASN A 31 1.62 15.17 3.11
C ASN A 31 2.27 13.83 3.48
N GLU A 32 3.54 13.67 3.10
CA GLU A 32 4.37 12.51 3.43
C GLU A 32 4.31 12.11 4.91
N SER A 33 4.32 13.09 5.81
CA SER A 33 4.40 12.82 7.25
C SER A 33 3.19 12.05 7.76
N ALA A 34 2.00 12.31 7.19
CA ALA A 34 0.78 11.59 7.57
C ALA A 34 0.84 10.12 7.10
N TRP A 35 1.32 9.88 5.88
CA TRP A 35 1.51 8.52 5.35
C TRP A 35 2.59 7.73 6.10
N ASN A 36 3.72 8.37 6.43
CA ASN A 36 4.78 7.75 7.22
C ASN A 36 4.30 7.41 8.64
N TYR A 37 3.47 8.28 9.23
CA TYR A 37 2.86 7.99 10.53
C TYR A 37 1.88 6.81 10.45
N LEU A 38 1.02 6.78 9.43
CA LEU A 38 0.10 5.65 9.19
C LEU A 38 0.86 4.33 9.08
N LYS A 39 1.92 4.29 8.26
CA LYS A 39 2.78 3.11 8.10
C LYS A 39 3.47 2.72 9.40
N GLY A 40 3.87 3.69 10.22
CA GLY A 40 4.48 3.44 11.53
C GLY A 40 3.50 2.85 12.54
N VAL A 41 2.28 3.39 12.62
CA VAL A 41 1.20 2.88 13.50
C VAL A 41 0.83 1.45 13.13
N LEU A 42 0.84 1.14 11.83
CA LEU A 42 0.52 -0.18 11.31
C LEU A 42 1.74 -1.11 11.20
N MET A 43 2.95 -0.73 11.64
CA MET A 43 4.17 -1.52 11.41
C MET A 43 4.14 -2.89 12.12
N ASP A 44 3.55 -2.95 13.32
CA ASP A 44 3.38 -4.19 14.08
C ASP A 44 2.10 -4.97 13.66
N PHE A 45 1.34 -4.42 12.72
CA PHE A 45 0.16 -5.02 12.11
C PHE A 45 0.50 -5.37 10.66
N GLU A 46 -0.14 -6.38 10.09
CA GLU A 46 0.01 -6.63 8.65
C GLU A 46 -0.89 -5.61 7.91
N LEU A 47 -0.34 -4.79 7.02
CA LEU A 47 -1.06 -3.69 6.36
C LEU A 47 -2.31 -4.20 5.63
N HIS A 48 -2.19 -5.33 4.91
CA HIS A 48 -3.31 -5.97 4.22
C HIS A 48 -4.40 -6.51 5.17
N LYS A 49 -4.06 -6.76 6.45
CA LYS A 49 -5.03 -7.19 7.47
C LYS A 49 -5.78 -6.02 8.08
N TYR A 50 -5.29 -4.78 7.97
CA TYR A 50 -6.02 -3.65 8.53
C TYR A 50 -7.33 -3.42 7.75
N PRO A 51 -8.50 -3.63 8.38
CA PRO A 51 -9.77 -3.55 7.67
C PRO A 51 -9.97 -2.16 7.06
N GLY A 52 -10.21 -2.10 5.76
CA GLY A 52 -10.55 -0.85 5.05
C GLY A 52 -9.38 0.06 4.70
N LEU A 53 -8.11 -0.30 4.96
CA LEU A 53 -6.96 0.50 4.51
C LEU A 53 -6.92 0.61 2.97
N LEU A 54 -7.03 -0.54 2.29
CA LEU A 54 -7.03 -0.56 0.84
C LEU A 54 -8.25 0.17 0.25
N ASP A 55 -9.42 0.02 0.87
CA ASP A 55 -10.64 0.72 0.45
C ASP A 55 -10.49 2.23 0.59
N PHE A 56 -9.90 2.70 1.70
CA PHE A 56 -9.57 4.11 1.90
C PHE A 56 -8.60 4.63 0.82
N CYS A 57 -7.54 3.89 0.53
CA CYS A 57 -6.61 4.24 -0.54
C CYS A 57 -7.29 4.25 -1.91
N GLN A 58 -8.12 3.25 -2.22
CA GLN A 58 -8.85 3.16 -3.47
C GLN A 58 -9.84 4.33 -3.62
N GLN A 59 -10.54 4.72 -2.55
CA GLN A 59 -11.43 5.89 -2.55
C GLN A 59 -10.65 7.15 -2.95
N LEU A 60 -9.50 7.42 -2.30
CA LEU A 60 -8.68 8.58 -2.66
C LEU A 60 -8.18 8.50 -4.12
N TYR A 61 -7.81 7.31 -4.58
CA TYR A 61 -7.39 7.10 -5.95
C TYR A 61 -8.55 7.35 -6.95
N ASP A 62 -9.76 6.95 -6.63
CA ASP A 62 -10.96 7.16 -7.43
C ASP A 62 -11.37 8.65 -7.44
N GLU A 63 -11.15 9.37 -6.35
CA GLU A 63 -11.26 10.83 -6.24
C GLU A 63 -10.15 11.60 -7.00
N ARG A 64 -9.34 10.89 -7.80
CA ARG A 64 -8.28 11.43 -8.68
C ARG A 64 -7.06 11.97 -7.94
N TYR A 65 -6.88 11.64 -6.66
CA TYR A 65 -5.61 11.92 -5.98
C TYR A 65 -4.51 11.00 -6.51
N ARG A 66 -3.36 11.59 -6.86
CA ARG A 66 -2.18 10.89 -7.40
C ARG A 66 -0.94 11.19 -6.57
N SER A 67 -1.09 11.12 -5.26
CA SER A 67 0.02 11.25 -4.32
C SER A 67 0.95 10.05 -4.48
N PRO A 68 2.28 10.24 -4.58
CA PRO A 68 3.21 9.13 -4.64
C PRO A 68 3.16 8.26 -3.38
N TYR A 69 2.79 8.84 -2.23
CA TYR A 69 2.65 8.13 -0.97
C TYR A 69 1.38 7.26 -0.92
N LEU A 70 0.27 7.75 -1.50
CA LEU A 70 -0.95 6.96 -1.68
C LEU A 70 -0.67 5.73 -2.55
N ILE A 71 -0.06 5.95 -3.73
CA ILE A 71 0.19 4.87 -4.68
C ILE A 71 1.20 3.87 -4.11
N ALA A 72 2.24 4.35 -3.41
CA ALA A 72 3.18 3.51 -2.68
C ALA A 72 2.48 2.65 -1.62
N CYS A 73 1.57 3.22 -0.83
CA CYS A 73 0.79 2.47 0.16
C CYS A 73 -0.09 1.37 -0.47
N MET A 74 -0.68 1.65 -1.64
CA MET A 74 -1.42 0.63 -2.40
C MET A 74 -0.51 -0.50 -2.90
N ILE A 75 0.69 -0.17 -3.40
CA ILE A 75 1.68 -1.17 -3.84
C ILE A 75 2.12 -2.03 -2.66
N ASP A 76 2.47 -1.43 -1.51
CA ASP A 76 2.84 -2.15 -0.28
C ASP A 76 1.71 -3.13 0.11
N THR A 77 0.46 -2.69 0.05
CA THR A 77 -0.71 -3.53 0.38
C THR A 77 -0.88 -4.68 -0.61
N TYR A 78 -0.72 -4.42 -1.91
CA TYR A 78 -0.81 -5.48 -2.93
C TYR A 78 0.35 -6.47 -2.86
N GLU A 79 1.56 -6.03 -2.54
CA GLU A 79 2.70 -6.90 -2.30
C GLU A 79 2.43 -7.87 -1.15
N GLU A 80 1.90 -7.38 -0.02
CA GLU A 80 1.50 -8.25 1.08
C GLU A 80 0.37 -9.23 0.70
N MET A 81 -0.62 -8.78 -0.09
CA MET A 81 -1.67 -9.67 -0.59
C MET A 81 -1.10 -10.80 -1.48
N LEU A 82 -0.08 -10.51 -2.28
CA LEU A 82 0.63 -11.53 -3.07
C LEU A 82 1.42 -12.49 -2.18
N GLU A 83 2.09 -11.99 -1.14
CA GLU A 83 2.81 -12.82 -0.17
C GLU A 83 1.90 -13.79 0.58
N GLN A 84 0.69 -13.36 0.90
CA GLN A 84 -0.28 -14.15 1.64
C GLN A 84 -1.24 -14.95 0.74
N ASN A 85 -1.05 -14.92 -0.58
CA ASN A 85 -1.97 -15.53 -1.55
C ASN A 85 -3.44 -15.11 -1.36
N CYS A 86 -3.68 -13.83 -1.03
CA CYS A 86 -5.00 -13.27 -0.80
C CYS A 86 -5.55 -12.59 -2.07
N GLY A 87 -6.77 -12.97 -2.48
CA GLY A 87 -7.42 -12.45 -3.69
C GLY A 87 -6.89 -13.08 -4.99
N GLU A 88 -7.42 -12.60 -6.11
CA GLU A 88 -7.05 -13.07 -7.46
C GLU A 88 -5.62 -12.63 -7.81
N GLN A 89 -4.64 -13.52 -7.59
CA GLN A 89 -3.21 -13.22 -7.66
C GLN A 89 -2.78 -12.50 -8.95
N ARG A 90 -3.34 -12.89 -10.09
CA ARG A 90 -3.06 -12.25 -11.38
C ARG A 90 -3.53 -10.80 -11.40
N GLU A 91 -4.74 -10.52 -10.90
CA GLU A 91 -5.29 -9.16 -10.87
C GLU A 91 -4.53 -8.27 -9.88
N VAL A 92 -4.20 -8.82 -8.69
CA VAL A 92 -3.40 -8.12 -7.68
C VAL A 92 -2.03 -7.74 -8.25
N LEU A 93 -1.36 -8.68 -8.91
CA LEU A 93 -0.07 -8.44 -9.56
C LEU A 93 -0.18 -7.38 -10.67
N GLU A 94 -1.18 -7.48 -11.54
CA GLU A 94 -1.43 -6.51 -12.62
C GLU A 94 -1.62 -5.09 -12.06
N LYS A 95 -2.40 -4.95 -10.98
CA LYS A 95 -2.60 -3.67 -10.27
C LYS A 95 -1.29 -3.13 -9.70
N ALA A 96 -0.56 -3.93 -8.94
CA ALA A 96 0.70 -3.50 -8.33
C ALA A 96 1.73 -3.04 -9.38
N VAL A 97 1.91 -3.84 -10.45
CA VAL A 97 2.82 -3.52 -11.55
C VAL A 97 2.39 -2.25 -12.31
N SER A 98 1.09 -2.07 -12.55
CA SER A 98 0.56 -0.87 -13.19
C SER A 98 0.83 0.38 -12.35
N LEU A 99 0.66 0.29 -11.02
CA LEU A 99 0.93 1.39 -10.11
C LEU A 99 2.42 1.73 -10.02
N CYS A 100 3.30 0.72 -9.96
CA CYS A 100 4.75 0.93 -10.06
C CYS A 100 5.13 1.70 -11.32
N ARG A 101 4.55 1.34 -12.48
CA ARG A 101 4.78 2.06 -13.74
C ARG A 101 4.32 3.51 -13.65
N SER A 102 3.14 3.77 -13.10
CA SER A 102 2.62 5.14 -12.95
C SER A 102 3.51 6.03 -12.07
N LEU A 103 4.13 5.47 -11.02
CA LEU A 103 5.10 6.19 -10.21
C LEU A 103 6.39 6.45 -10.98
N ALA A 104 6.90 5.45 -11.71
CA ALA A 104 8.12 5.61 -12.48
C ALA A 104 8.02 6.65 -13.60
N GLU A 105 6.85 6.74 -14.25
CA GLU A 105 6.66 7.54 -15.47
C GLU A 105 6.05 8.92 -15.20
N GLU A 106 5.23 9.08 -14.15
CA GLU A 106 4.43 10.30 -13.97
C GLU A 106 4.52 10.89 -12.56
N TYR A 107 4.31 10.08 -11.52
CA TYR A 107 4.01 10.62 -10.18
C TYR A 107 5.22 10.67 -9.22
N ASP A 108 6.31 9.97 -9.54
CA ASP A 108 7.52 9.91 -8.71
C ASP A 108 8.78 9.57 -9.53
N THR A 109 9.00 10.36 -10.57
CA THR A 109 10.06 10.13 -11.56
C THR A 109 11.47 10.23 -10.96
N ILE A 110 11.65 10.90 -9.82
CA ILE A 110 12.93 10.93 -9.09
C ILE A 110 13.33 9.51 -8.64
N ARG A 111 12.36 8.66 -8.30
CA ARG A 111 12.56 7.26 -7.88
C ARG A 111 12.22 6.28 -9.01
N SER A 112 12.25 6.68 -10.27
CA SER A 112 11.86 5.84 -11.42
C SER A 112 12.56 4.48 -11.43
N GLU A 113 13.88 4.45 -11.19
CA GLU A 113 14.66 3.21 -11.18
C GLU A 113 14.24 2.26 -10.05
N TYR A 114 13.86 2.81 -8.89
CA TYR A 114 13.35 2.01 -7.77
C TYR A 114 12.01 1.36 -8.12
N TRP A 115 11.07 2.13 -8.69
CA TRP A 115 9.76 1.60 -9.08
C TRP A 115 9.86 0.58 -10.23
N ASN A 116 10.74 0.82 -11.20
CA ASN A 116 11.05 -0.14 -12.26
C ASN A 116 11.71 -1.42 -11.73
N PHE A 117 12.58 -1.28 -10.73
CA PHE A 117 13.16 -2.43 -10.03
C PHE A 117 12.07 -3.23 -9.29
N LEU A 118 11.24 -2.58 -8.48
CA LEU A 118 10.16 -3.23 -7.73
C LEU A 118 9.16 -3.95 -8.65
N SER A 119 8.74 -3.30 -9.74
CA SER A 119 7.88 -3.91 -10.76
C SER A 119 8.46 -5.22 -11.33
N ARG A 120 9.77 -5.26 -11.60
CA ARG A 120 10.46 -6.47 -12.06
C ARG A 120 10.51 -7.56 -11.00
N ILE A 121 10.77 -7.19 -9.74
CA ILE A 121 10.77 -8.14 -8.62
C ILE A 121 9.39 -8.78 -8.44
N LEU A 122 8.32 -7.97 -8.39
CA LEU A 122 6.96 -8.46 -8.26
C LEU A 122 6.59 -9.40 -9.41
N SER A 123 6.88 -8.98 -10.65
CA SER A 123 6.60 -9.80 -11.85
C SER A 123 7.38 -11.12 -11.83
N SER A 124 8.65 -11.11 -11.42
CA SER A 124 9.46 -12.31 -11.34
C SER A 124 8.99 -13.26 -10.25
N LYS A 125 8.62 -12.73 -9.07
CA LYS A 125 8.26 -13.51 -7.89
C LYS A 125 6.87 -14.14 -8.03
N TYR A 126 5.90 -13.41 -8.61
CA TYR A 126 4.49 -13.82 -8.63
C TYR A 126 3.91 -14.07 -10.02
N GLY A 127 4.64 -13.75 -11.10
CA GLY A 127 4.13 -13.90 -12.47
C GLY A 127 4.19 -15.33 -13.02
N SER A 128 4.92 -16.25 -12.36
CA SER A 128 5.28 -17.55 -12.95
C SER A 128 4.41 -18.74 -12.52
N GLU A 129 3.48 -18.60 -11.56
CA GLU A 129 2.78 -19.75 -10.97
C GLU A 129 1.41 -20.11 -11.58
N ASN A 130 0.89 -19.35 -12.56
CA ASN A 130 -0.42 -19.62 -13.17
C ASN A 130 -0.40 -20.32 -14.54
N ALA A 131 0.76 -20.78 -15.03
CA ALA A 131 0.85 -21.48 -16.32
C ALA A 131 0.58 -23.00 -16.24
N VAL A 132 0.49 -23.60 -15.04
CA VAL A 132 0.56 -25.09 -14.90
C VAL A 132 -0.74 -25.75 -14.39
N GLN A 133 -1.79 -25.01 -14.02
CA GLN A 133 -3.04 -25.64 -13.52
C GLN A 133 -4.22 -25.65 -14.51
N THR A 134 -3.96 -25.57 -15.81
CA THR A 134 -4.97 -25.86 -16.86
C THR A 134 -4.48 -26.90 -17.87
N SER A 135 -3.85 -27.98 -17.42
CA SER A 135 -3.67 -29.19 -18.23
C SER A 135 -3.49 -30.42 -17.35
N SER A 136 -4.59 -31.04 -16.91
CA SER A 136 -4.80 -32.51 -16.78
C SER A 136 -6.10 -32.80 -16.04
#